data_AF-A0A317HYK3-F1
#
_entry.id   AF-A0A317HYK3-F1
#
_cell.length_a   1.000
_cell.length_b   1.000
_cell.length_c   1.000
_cell.angle_alpha   90.00
_cell.angle_beta   90.00
_cell.angle_gamma   90.00
#
_symmetry.space_group_name_H-M   'P 1'
#
loop_
_entity.id
_entity.type
_entity.pdbx_description
1 polymer ?
#
loop_
_entity_poly.entity_id
_entity_poly.type
_entity_poly.pdbx_seq_one_letter_code
_entity_poly.pdbx_strand_id
1 'polypeptide(L)'
;MCCSVVDFYKPELVCLCAGGATYYARSSIRSMLLAKFRSNNVLHMKMSVLRAVLIGFVLAVLVTPCVAQSQVIQPCEASPSPAKAAASGPPVKVGVKATQVVVDESVAPDPTVEKLVAGYSQKVKQLTNVIGTLDGELQTGGVGASTMGHFVADGIMSAAKARLGPHVDFAFTNAPGLRKKEIQPGPLKAWDIFELLPFENSLVQVELTGSQLLMILQRLTTARDAEAGARIQFKWNEQNRAEFISAKLVDASGQEREIDHNKTYTVVTIDYLIKVAGNYAILQDGKNIKPLNITIRDAVMDYVKAETAAGRHIQARLDGRFVQIGPDPVKTETQP
;
A
#
# COMPACT_ATOMS: atom_id res chain seq x y z
N MET A 1 28.18 0.26 -21.38
CA MET A 1 27.23 0.04 -20.28
C MET A 1 27.41 1.17 -19.29
N CYS A 2 26.38 1.97 -19.10
CA CYS A 2 26.31 2.98 -18.05
C CYS A 2 25.35 2.41 -17.01
N CYS A 3 25.81 2.14 -15.79
CA CYS A 3 24.93 1.78 -14.69
C CYS A 3 24.59 3.06 -13.93
N SER A 4 23.46 3.68 -14.28
CA SER A 4 22.90 4.76 -13.47
C SER A 4 22.22 4.14 -12.25
N VAL A 5 22.54 4.64 -11.05
CA VAL A 5 21.84 4.20 -9.83
C VAL A 5 20.43 4.78 -9.85
N VAL A 6 19.43 3.90 -9.79
CA VAL A 6 18.02 4.24 -9.59
C VAL A 6 17.52 3.42 -8.39
N ASP A 7 16.75 4.08 -7.53
CA ASP A 7 16.14 3.60 -6.28
C ASP A 7 17.06 3.10 -5.15
N PHE A 8 17.09 3.92 -4.09
CA PHE A 8 17.83 3.68 -2.84
C PHE A 8 17.04 2.81 -1.83
N TYR A 9 16.16 1.92 -2.29
CA TYR A 9 15.21 1.19 -1.43
C TYR A 9 15.05 -0.32 -1.68
N LYS A 10 15.95 -0.96 -2.43
CA LYS A 10 16.13 -2.44 -2.46
C LYS A 10 17.45 -2.88 -3.10
N PRO A 11 18.20 -3.84 -2.55
CA PRO A 11 19.42 -4.37 -3.16
C PRO A 11 19.12 -5.55 -4.10
N GLU A 12 18.55 -5.28 -5.28
CA GLU A 12 18.35 -6.28 -6.34
C GLU A 12 19.08 -5.80 -7.63
N LEU A 13 20.22 -6.43 -7.98
CA LEU A 13 20.95 -6.10 -9.21
C LEU A 13 20.23 -6.67 -10.44
N VAL A 14 19.70 -5.78 -11.29
CA VAL A 14 19.12 -6.13 -12.59
C VAL A 14 20.14 -5.88 -13.71
N CYS A 15 20.75 -6.95 -14.22
CA CYS A 15 21.59 -6.91 -15.42
C CYS A 15 20.77 -7.27 -16.67
N LEU A 16 20.53 -6.29 -17.54
CA LEU A 16 19.93 -6.50 -18.86
C LEU A 16 21.00 -6.85 -19.90
N CYS A 17 20.99 -8.10 -20.37
CA CYS A 17 21.71 -8.54 -21.56
C CYS A 17 20.78 -8.54 -22.79
N ALA A 18 21.28 -8.07 -23.92
CA ALA A 18 20.60 -8.21 -25.21
C ALA A 18 20.88 -9.60 -25.79
N GLY A 19 19.82 -10.39 -25.99
CA GLY A 19 19.89 -11.82 -26.33
C GLY A 19 19.02 -12.62 -25.36
N GLY A 20 17.92 -13.19 -25.85
CA GLY A 20 16.82 -13.62 -24.99
C GLY A 20 16.98 -15.00 -24.35
N ALA A 21 16.99 -15.03 -23.01
CA ALA A 21 16.49 -16.15 -22.19
C ALA A 21 16.19 -15.67 -20.76
N THR A 22 14.92 -15.53 -20.37
CA THR A 22 14.52 -15.17 -19.00
C THR A 22 14.28 -16.41 -18.14
N TYR A 23 15.16 -16.62 -17.15
CA TYR A 23 14.99 -17.65 -16.11
C TYR A 23 14.51 -17.03 -14.80
N TYR A 24 13.35 -17.48 -14.30
CA TYR A 24 12.84 -17.14 -12.97
C TYR A 24 13.18 -18.24 -11.95
N ALA A 25 14.16 -17.98 -11.07
CA ALA A 25 14.45 -18.85 -9.93
C ALA A 25 13.49 -18.54 -8.77
N ARG A 26 12.42 -19.33 -8.62
CA ARG A 26 11.38 -19.12 -7.59
C ARG A 26 11.71 -19.83 -6.28
N SER A 27 12.47 -19.16 -5.40
CA SER A 27 12.73 -19.68 -4.04
C SER A 27 11.46 -19.59 -3.17
N SER A 28 10.94 -20.72 -2.71
CA SER A 28 9.80 -20.78 -1.79
C SER A 28 10.23 -21.37 -0.44
N ILE A 29 10.11 -20.58 0.64
CA ILE A 29 10.36 -21.06 2.02
C ILE A 29 9.09 -20.84 2.87
N ARG A 30 8.24 -21.87 2.88
CA ARG A 30 7.49 -22.31 4.07
C ARG A 30 8.21 -23.59 4.54
N SER A 31 8.32 -23.92 5.83
CA SER A 31 7.55 -23.48 7.01
C SER A 31 8.28 -23.77 8.34
N MET A 32 8.03 -22.93 9.37
CA MET A 32 7.91 -23.26 10.82
C MET A 32 9.10 -23.94 11.57
N LEU A 33 9.55 -23.48 12.76
CA LEU A 33 8.90 -23.47 14.11
C LEU A 33 8.52 -24.90 14.57
N LEU A 34 8.78 -25.42 15.79
CA LEU A 34 9.27 -24.94 17.12
C LEU A 34 9.87 -26.19 17.87
N ALA A 35 10.54 -26.21 19.04
CA ALA A 35 10.93 -25.26 20.11
C ALA A 35 12.26 -25.72 20.78
N LYS A 36 12.60 -25.30 22.03
CA LYS A 36 13.82 -25.71 22.77
C LYS A 36 13.61 -25.81 24.30
N PHE A 37 13.72 -27.03 24.88
CA PHE A 37 13.87 -27.34 26.34
C PHE A 37 12.66 -26.97 27.26
N ARG A 38 12.38 -27.60 28.42
CA ARG A 38 13.00 -28.73 29.18
C ARG A 38 11.95 -29.44 30.10
N SER A 39 12.25 -30.69 30.46
CA SER A 39 12.02 -31.35 31.77
C SER A 39 10.76 -32.19 32.08
N ASN A 40 11.08 -33.36 32.68
CA ASN A 40 10.37 -34.15 33.71
C ASN A 40 9.24 -35.13 33.32
N ASN A 41 9.64 -36.41 33.41
CA ASN A 41 9.00 -37.49 34.18
C ASN A 41 7.90 -38.40 33.57
N VAL A 42 8.32 -39.66 33.38
CA VAL A 42 7.82 -40.89 34.07
C VAL A 42 6.89 -41.87 33.31
N LEU A 43 7.21 -43.15 33.54
CA LEU A 43 6.47 -44.41 33.31
C LEU A 43 6.31 -45.01 31.89
N HIS A 44 7.17 -46.02 31.63
CA HIS A 44 6.88 -47.34 31.07
C HIS A 44 5.75 -47.58 30.05
N MET A 45 6.17 -48.15 28.90
CA MET A 45 5.59 -49.39 28.37
C MET A 45 6.75 -50.35 27.98
N LYS A 46 6.52 -51.66 27.99
CA LYS A 46 7.55 -52.70 27.71
C LYS A 46 7.26 -53.45 26.39
N MET A 47 8.22 -54.31 26.00
CA MET A 47 8.18 -55.33 24.92
C MET A 47 8.29 -54.72 23.51
N SER A 48 9.20 -55.18 22.64
CA SER A 48 9.70 -56.54 22.44
C SER A 48 11.23 -56.64 22.26
N VAL A 49 11.85 -57.66 22.87
CA VAL A 49 13.29 -57.98 22.70
C VAL A 49 13.42 -59.31 21.95
N LEU A 50 13.66 -59.28 20.64
CA LEU A 50 14.18 -60.46 19.91
C LEU A 50 14.81 -60.16 18.52
N ARG A 51 15.81 -59.28 18.43
CA ARG A 51 16.70 -59.15 17.24
C ARG A 51 17.98 -58.33 17.52
N ALA A 52 18.71 -58.66 18.59
CA ALA A 52 19.83 -57.85 19.09
C ALA A 52 21.10 -58.63 19.52
N VAL A 53 21.22 -59.93 19.19
CA VAL A 53 22.41 -60.75 19.50
C VAL A 53 22.77 -61.69 18.34
N LEU A 54 23.05 -61.11 17.17
CA LEU A 54 23.74 -61.71 16.02
C LEU A 54 24.07 -60.58 15.02
N ILE A 55 25.09 -60.75 14.17
CA ILE A 55 25.75 -59.65 13.42
C ILE A 55 26.50 -58.67 14.36
N GLY A 56 27.00 -59.18 15.49
CA GLY A 56 27.96 -58.51 16.36
C GLY A 56 29.44 -58.81 16.03
N PHE A 57 29.78 -59.21 14.80
CA PHE A 57 31.19 -59.52 14.42
C PHE A 57 31.53 -59.40 12.92
N VAL A 58 30.74 -58.67 12.10
CA VAL A 58 31.09 -58.37 10.70
C VAL A 58 30.89 -56.87 10.42
N LEU A 59 31.57 -56.03 11.20
CA LEU A 59 31.48 -54.57 11.14
C LEU A 59 32.85 -53.91 11.42
N ALA A 60 33.88 -54.42 10.75
CA ALA A 60 35.28 -53.95 10.84
C ALA A 60 35.93 -53.69 9.46
N VAL A 61 35.14 -53.73 8.37
CA VAL A 61 35.53 -53.36 7.01
C VAL A 61 34.36 -52.55 6.42
N LEU A 62 34.64 -51.60 5.53
CA LEU A 62 33.68 -50.62 4.98
C LEU A 62 33.18 -49.55 5.97
N VAL A 63 34.03 -49.11 6.90
CA VAL A 63 33.97 -47.72 7.40
C VAL A 63 34.89 -46.86 6.52
N THR A 64 34.49 -46.64 5.28
CA THR A 64 35.00 -45.51 4.49
C THR A 64 34.25 -44.26 4.95
N PRO A 65 34.91 -43.31 5.64
CA PRO A 65 34.27 -42.03 5.89
C PRO A 65 34.10 -41.35 4.53
N CYS A 66 32.85 -41.28 4.05
CA CYS A 66 32.50 -40.34 2.99
C CYS A 66 32.55 -38.94 3.62
N VAL A 67 33.77 -38.45 3.82
CA VAL A 67 34.06 -37.02 3.87
C VAL A 67 33.68 -36.53 2.49
N ALA A 68 32.42 -36.13 2.34
CA ALA A 68 32.04 -35.16 1.34
C ALA A 68 32.95 -33.97 1.61
N GLN A 69 34.03 -33.87 0.84
CA GLN A 69 34.87 -32.70 0.86
C GLN A 69 33.96 -31.56 0.43
N SER A 70 33.54 -30.75 1.41
CA SER A 70 33.27 -29.34 1.16
C SER A 70 34.57 -28.76 0.63
N GLN A 71 34.81 -28.97 -0.66
CA GLN A 71 35.77 -28.20 -1.41
C GLN A 71 35.44 -26.75 -1.06
N VAL A 72 36.44 -26.03 -0.53
CA VAL A 72 36.31 -24.59 -0.44
C VAL A 72 35.96 -24.15 -1.85
N ILE A 73 34.74 -23.62 -2.02
CA ILE A 73 34.34 -23.04 -3.29
C ILE A 73 35.29 -21.88 -3.46
N GLN A 74 36.37 -22.11 -4.22
CA GLN A 74 37.27 -21.04 -4.60
C GLN A 74 36.37 -19.96 -5.22
N PRO A 75 36.53 -18.68 -4.84
CA PRO A 75 35.89 -17.61 -5.59
C PRO A 75 36.26 -17.85 -7.04
N CYS A 76 35.28 -18.09 -7.91
CA CYS A 76 35.57 -18.39 -9.31
C CYS A 76 36.49 -17.28 -9.81
N GLU A 77 37.69 -17.61 -10.25
CA GLU A 77 38.55 -16.64 -10.91
C GLU A 77 37.71 -16.01 -12.01
N ALA A 78 37.53 -14.69 -11.93
CA ALA A 78 36.57 -13.99 -12.77
C ALA A 78 36.94 -14.29 -14.22
N SER A 79 36.09 -15.07 -14.91
CA SER A 79 36.36 -15.55 -16.27
C SER A 79 36.84 -14.36 -17.09
N PRO A 80 38.06 -14.41 -17.66
CA PRO A 80 38.78 -13.22 -18.07
C PRO A 80 37.89 -12.39 -18.98
N SER A 81 37.49 -11.21 -18.47
CA SER A 81 36.39 -10.42 -19.03
C SER A 81 36.55 -10.33 -20.53
N PRO A 82 35.61 -10.85 -21.35
CA PRO A 82 35.83 -11.13 -22.76
C PRO A 82 36.31 -9.85 -23.43
N ALA A 83 37.59 -9.86 -23.81
CA ALA A 83 38.43 -8.66 -23.90
C ALA A 83 37.70 -7.55 -24.66
N LYS A 84 37.17 -6.57 -23.90
CA LYS A 84 36.06 -5.69 -24.28
C LYS A 84 36.24 -5.21 -25.72
N ALA A 85 35.55 -5.88 -26.65
CA ALA A 85 35.87 -5.83 -28.06
C ALA A 85 35.99 -4.37 -28.50
N ALA A 86 37.21 -3.95 -28.86
CA ALA A 86 37.51 -2.56 -29.12
C ALA A 86 36.62 -2.11 -30.27
N ALA A 87 35.67 -1.21 -29.98
CA ALA A 87 34.65 -0.79 -30.94
C ALA A 87 35.38 -0.22 -32.17
N SER A 88 35.36 -0.97 -33.27
CA SER A 88 36.35 -0.86 -34.34
C SER A 88 36.01 0.23 -35.35
N GLY A 89 35.83 1.44 -34.84
CA GLY A 89 35.51 2.65 -35.60
C GLY A 89 35.61 3.89 -34.72
N PRO A 90 35.91 5.07 -35.29
CA PRO A 90 35.88 6.34 -34.56
C PRO A 90 34.45 6.61 -34.05
N PRO A 91 34.29 7.33 -32.93
CA PRO A 91 32.98 7.61 -32.34
C PRO A 91 32.09 8.41 -33.32
N VAL A 92 31.07 7.73 -33.86
CA VAL A 92 30.13 8.33 -34.82
C VAL A 92 29.34 9.43 -34.12
N LYS A 93 29.46 10.67 -34.61
CA LYS A 93 28.64 11.81 -34.16
C LYS A 93 27.20 11.64 -34.67
N VAL A 94 26.37 10.92 -33.92
CA VAL A 94 24.93 10.82 -34.18
C VAL A 94 24.26 12.16 -33.85
N GLY A 95 24.03 12.97 -34.88
CA GLY A 95 23.29 14.22 -34.76
C GLY A 95 21.78 13.97 -34.68
N VAL A 96 21.23 13.97 -33.47
CA VAL A 96 19.77 13.89 -33.26
C VAL A 96 19.15 15.27 -33.48
N LYS A 97 18.24 15.38 -34.47
CA LYS A 97 17.31 16.51 -34.56
C LYS A 97 15.99 16.09 -33.92
N ALA A 98 15.56 16.85 -32.92
CA ALA A 98 14.20 16.79 -32.38
C ALA A 98 13.46 18.08 -32.71
N THR A 99 12.16 17.98 -32.97
CA THR A 99 11.25 19.13 -33.13
C THR A 99 10.06 18.92 -32.21
N GLN A 100 9.73 19.95 -31.43
CA GLN A 100 8.52 19.97 -30.63
C GLN A 100 7.32 20.28 -31.54
N VAL A 101 6.36 19.36 -31.58
CA VAL A 101 5.03 19.63 -32.14
C VAL A 101 4.15 20.09 -30.97
N VAL A 102 3.57 21.27 -31.09
CA VAL A 102 2.57 21.77 -30.14
C VAL A 102 1.23 21.12 -30.47
N VAL A 103 0.47 20.73 -29.44
CA VAL A 103 -0.90 20.24 -29.58
C VAL A 103 -1.79 21.23 -28.87
N ASP A 104 -2.50 22.03 -29.66
CA ASP A 104 -3.39 23.11 -29.22
C ASP A 104 -4.64 23.17 -30.12
N GLU A 105 -5.47 24.20 -29.95
CA GLU A 105 -6.73 24.39 -30.66
C GLU A 105 -6.59 24.58 -32.19
N SER A 106 -5.37 24.77 -32.71
CA SER A 106 -5.11 24.82 -34.17
C SER A 106 -5.08 23.43 -34.83
N VAL A 107 -4.96 22.36 -34.04
CA VAL A 107 -4.96 20.98 -34.55
C VAL A 107 -6.39 20.51 -34.80
N ALA A 108 -6.77 20.41 -36.07
CA ALA A 108 -8.09 19.93 -36.47
C ALA A 108 -8.38 18.50 -35.95
N PRO A 109 -9.55 18.24 -35.34
CA PRO A 109 -9.92 16.91 -34.84
C PRO A 109 -9.96 15.85 -35.96
N ASP A 110 -9.38 14.68 -35.70
CA ASP A 110 -9.47 13.53 -36.62
C ASP A 110 -10.90 12.94 -36.59
N PRO A 111 -11.61 12.86 -37.74
CA PRO A 111 -13.00 12.40 -37.79
C PRO A 111 -13.17 10.91 -37.42
N THR A 112 -12.11 10.12 -37.52
CA THR A 112 -12.05 8.72 -37.07
C THR A 112 -11.99 8.64 -35.56
N VAL A 113 -11.19 9.51 -34.93
CA VAL A 113 -11.06 9.60 -33.47
C VAL A 113 -12.34 10.17 -32.86
N GLU A 114 -12.91 11.23 -33.44
CA GLU A 114 -14.22 11.77 -33.04
C GLU A 114 -15.31 10.69 -33.06
N LYS A 115 -15.40 9.92 -34.16
CA LYS A 115 -16.35 8.81 -34.29
C LYS A 115 -16.13 7.70 -33.26
N LEU A 116 -14.89 7.46 -32.84
CA LEU A 116 -14.55 6.49 -31.78
C LEU A 116 -14.95 7.01 -30.39
N VAL A 117 -14.69 8.27 -30.06
CA VAL A 117 -14.98 8.83 -28.73
C VAL A 117 -16.45 9.20 -28.54
N ALA A 118 -17.20 9.53 -29.61
CA ALA A 118 -18.58 10.02 -29.55
C ALA A 118 -19.53 9.16 -28.68
N GLY A 119 -19.40 7.83 -28.71
CA GLY A 119 -20.19 6.92 -27.88
C GLY A 119 -19.88 6.99 -26.38
N TYR A 120 -18.64 7.35 -26.03
CA TYR A 120 -18.22 7.61 -24.65
C TYR A 120 -18.56 9.04 -24.23
N SER A 121 -18.48 10.01 -25.15
CA SER A 121 -18.72 11.44 -24.90
C SER A 121 -20.07 11.75 -24.24
N GLN A 122 -21.11 10.92 -24.43
CA GLN A 122 -22.38 11.08 -23.70
C GLN A 122 -22.25 10.74 -22.20
N LYS A 123 -21.58 9.63 -21.84
CA LYS A 123 -21.33 9.25 -20.44
C LYS A 123 -20.34 10.21 -19.78
N VAL A 124 -19.31 10.63 -20.52
CA VAL A 124 -18.33 11.63 -20.11
C VAL A 124 -19.02 12.98 -19.82
N LYS A 125 -19.98 13.41 -20.65
CA LYS A 125 -20.79 14.61 -20.37
C LYS A 125 -21.63 14.52 -19.10
N GLN A 126 -22.09 13.34 -18.68
CA GLN A 126 -22.81 13.21 -17.40
C GLN A 126 -21.91 13.49 -16.19
N LEU A 127 -20.58 13.42 -16.33
CA LEU A 127 -19.64 13.76 -15.26
C LEU A 127 -19.55 15.27 -14.99
N THR A 128 -19.95 16.13 -15.94
CA THR A 128 -19.95 17.59 -15.73
C THR A 128 -21.10 18.06 -14.83
N ASN A 129 -22.05 17.17 -14.50
CA ASN A 129 -23.12 17.43 -13.56
C ASN A 129 -22.56 17.78 -12.16
N VAL A 130 -23.07 18.86 -11.59
CA VAL A 130 -22.86 19.22 -10.18
C VAL A 130 -23.60 18.20 -9.32
N ILE A 131 -22.90 17.64 -8.32
CA ILE A 131 -23.45 16.66 -7.37
C ILE A 131 -23.58 17.22 -5.94
N GLY A 132 -22.99 18.38 -5.68
CA GLY A 132 -23.08 19.12 -4.42
C GLY A 132 -22.30 20.44 -4.44
N THR A 133 -22.19 21.09 -3.29
CA THR A 133 -21.37 22.29 -3.08
C THR A 133 -20.23 21.99 -2.11
N LEU A 134 -19.06 22.54 -2.38
CA LEU A 134 -17.87 22.47 -1.53
C LEU A 134 -17.57 23.86 -0.95
N ASP A 135 -17.55 23.95 0.38
CA ASP A 135 -17.11 25.13 1.13
C ASP A 135 -15.65 24.93 1.59
N GLY A 136 -14.77 25.84 1.16
CA GLY A 136 -13.31 25.76 1.39
C GLY A 136 -12.58 24.83 0.40
N GLU A 137 -11.24 24.83 0.46
CA GLU A 137 -10.40 24.08 -0.46
C GLU A 137 -10.05 22.68 0.07
N LEU A 138 -10.39 21.64 -0.70
CA LEU A 138 -9.85 20.30 -0.46
C LEU A 138 -8.43 20.26 -1.01
N GLN A 139 -7.42 19.99 -0.19
CA GLN A 139 -6.02 19.88 -0.62
C GLN A 139 -5.32 18.69 0.04
N THR A 140 -4.35 18.10 -0.66
CA THR A 140 -3.51 16.99 -0.17
C THR A 140 -2.27 17.51 0.54
N GLY A 141 -2.01 17.07 1.78
CA GLY A 141 -0.81 17.44 2.51
C GLY A 141 -0.67 16.76 3.87
N GLY A 142 0.22 17.31 4.71
CA GLY A 142 0.32 16.99 6.15
C GLY A 142 0.51 15.51 6.48
N VAL A 143 -0.31 15.06 7.44
CA VAL A 143 -0.64 13.66 7.76
C VAL A 143 -2.15 13.51 7.51
N GLY A 144 -2.65 12.31 7.19
CA GLY A 144 -4.07 12.12 6.87
C GLY A 144 -4.50 12.61 5.49
N ALA A 145 -3.54 12.97 4.63
CA ALA A 145 -3.74 13.69 3.37
C ALA A 145 -4.57 15.00 3.48
N SER A 146 -4.51 15.70 4.62
CA SER A 146 -5.20 16.98 4.88
C SER A 146 -6.71 16.93 4.57
N THR A 147 -7.32 18.07 4.21
CA THR A 147 -8.78 18.20 3.98
C THR A 147 -9.27 17.25 2.87
N MET A 148 -8.45 16.98 1.84
CA MET A 148 -8.76 16.01 0.79
C MET A 148 -8.91 14.58 1.33
N GLY A 149 -7.98 14.16 2.19
CA GLY A 149 -8.01 12.83 2.79
C GLY A 149 -9.16 12.66 3.78
N HIS A 150 -9.42 13.66 4.62
CA HIS A 150 -10.56 13.68 5.53
C HIS A 150 -11.89 13.51 4.77
N PHE A 151 -12.09 14.29 3.69
CA PHE A 151 -13.28 14.21 2.84
C PHE A 151 -13.50 12.81 2.24
N VAL A 152 -12.45 12.19 1.69
CA VAL A 152 -12.57 10.84 1.12
C VAL A 152 -12.81 9.79 2.20
N ALA A 153 -12.12 9.88 3.35
CA ALA A 153 -12.32 8.93 4.44
C ALA A 153 -13.70 9.05 5.09
N ASP A 154 -14.24 10.26 5.22
CA ASP A 154 -15.62 10.50 5.68
C ASP A 154 -16.64 9.93 4.68
N GLY A 155 -16.37 10.02 3.37
CA GLY A 155 -17.17 9.34 2.34
C GLY A 155 -17.15 7.81 2.44
N ILE A 156 -15.99 7.20 2.68
CA ILE A 156 -15.86 5.75 2.94
C ILE A 156 -16.64 5.39 4.20
N MET A 157 -16.48 6.13 5.29
CA MET A 157 -17.15 5.90 6.58
C MET A 157 -18.67 6.03 6.46
N SER A 158 -19.16 7.03 5.70
CA SER A 158 -20.58 7.24 5.44
C SER A 158 -21.18 6.07 4.64
N ALA A 159 -20.56 5.70 3.52
CA ALA A 159 -21.01 4.55 2.73
C ALA A 159 -20.92 3.21 3.50
N ALA A 160 -19.87 3.02 4.30
CA ALA A 160 -19.72 1.86 5.16
C ALA A 160 -20.85 1.77 6.20
N LYS A 161 -21.17 2.87 6.90
CA LYS A 161 -22.27 2.92 7.86
C LYS A 161 -23.65 2.79 7.20
N ALA A 162 -23.83 3.25 5.97
CA ALA A 162 -25.04 3.03 5.19
C ALA A 162 -25.22 1.56 4.74
N ARG A 163 -24.12 0.82 4.52
CA ARG A 163 -24.14 -0.59 4.06
C ARG A 163 -24.14 -1.62 5.18
N LEU A 164 -23.47 -1.33 6.30
CA LEU A 164 -23.27 -2.26 7.44
C LEU A 164 -24.03 -1.83 8.70
N GLY A 165 -24.43 -0.56 8.81
CA GLY A 165 -25.00 0.03 10.01
C GLY A 165 -23.97 0.71 10.91
N PRO A 166 -24.38 1.22 12.09
CA PRO A 166 -23.57 2.12 12.93
C PRO A 166 -22.39 1.44 13.63
N HIS A 167 -22.20 0.13 13.48
CA HIS A 167 -21.14 -0.64 14.15
C HIS A 167 -19.76 -0.58 13.46
N VAL A 168 -19.63 0.15 12.35
CA VAL A 168 -18.32 0.40 11.71
C VAL A 168 -17.51 1.35 12.59
N ASP A 169 -16.45 0.82 13.20
CA ASP A 169 -15.59 1.54 14.13
C ASP A 169 -14.63 2.49 13.39
N PHE A 170 -14.08 2.06 12.24
CA PHE A 170 -12.96 2.75 11.57
C PHE A 170 -12.98 2.61 10.05
N ALA A 171 -12.51 3.62 9.32
CA ALA A 171 -12.36 3.58 7.86
C ALA A 171 -11.06 4.28 7.39
N PHE A 172 -10.39 3.75 6.36
CA PHE A 172 -9.15 4.36 5.84
C PHE A 172 -8.84 4.05 4.37
N THR A 173 -8.03 4.91 3.74
CA THR A 173 -7.49 4.72 2.37
C THR A 173 -6.11 5.37 2.22
N ASN A 174 -5.33 4.95 1.22
CA ASN A 174 -3.97 5.45 1.03
C ASN A 174 -3.90 6.76 0.23
N ALA A 175 -3.09 7.71 0.72
CA ALA A 175 -2.89 9.02 0.11
C ALA A 175 -2.39 8.98 -1.34
N PRO A 176 -1.47 8.06 -1.77
CA PRO A 176 -1.08 7.93 -3.17
C PRO A 176 -2.23 7.54 -4.14
N GLY A 177 -3.34 7.02 -3.59
CA GLY A 177 -4.58 6.75 -4.31
C GLY A 177 -5.40 8.00 -4.67
N LEU A 178 -5.15 9.12 -3.98
CA LEU A 178 -5.74 10.43 -4.24
C LEU A 178 -4.92 11.15 -5.32
N ARG A 179 -5.55 11.53 -6.44
CA ARG A 179 -4.82 11.95 -7.65
C ARG A 179 -4.95 13.43 -8.04
N LYS A 180 -5.93 14.17 -7.50
CA LYS A 180 -5.90 15.65 -7.51
C LYS A 180 -5.10 16.14 -6.29
N LYS A 181 -4.27 17.16 -6.48
CA LYS A 181 -3.63 17.89 -5.36
C LYS A 181 -4.63 18.77 -4.60
N GLU A 182 -5.59 19.33 -5.34
CA GLU A 182 -6.55 20.31 -4.86
C GLU A 182 -7.91 20.16 -5.58
N ILE A 183 -8.98 20.56 -4.93
CA ILE A 183 -10.29 20.88 -5.51
C ILE A 183 -10.72 22.22 -4.90
N GLN A 184 -10.93 23.21 -5.77
CA GLN A 184 -11.30 24.57 -5.39
C GLN A 184 -12.78 24.64 -4.94
N PRO A 185 -13.15 25.57 -4.03
CA PRO A 185 -14.50 25.70 -3.52
C PRO A 185 -15.53 26.08 -4.59
N GLY A 186 -16.80 25.73 -4.35
CA GLY A 186 -17.92 26.00 -5.25
C GLY A 186 -18.66 24.74 -5.71
N PRO A 187 -19.25 24.72 -6.92
CA PRO A 187 -20.03 23.60 -7.43
C PRO A 187 -19.16 22.35 -7.70
N LEU A 188 -19.28 21.35 -6.84
CA LEU A 188 -18.53 20.09 -6.90
C LEU A 188 -19.17 19.13 -7.91
N LYS A 189 -18.41 18.69 -8.92
CA LYS A 189 -18.92 17.84 -10.00
C LYS A 189 -18.53 16.37 -9.80
N ALA A 190 -19.24 15.47 -10.46
CA ALA A 190 -18.83 14.06 -10.51
C ALA A 190 -17.42 13.91 -11.14
N TRP A 191 -17.09 14.75 -12.13
CA TRP A 191 -15.77 14.85 -12.76
C TRP A 191 -14.63 14.98 -11.73
N ASP A 192 -14.77 15.85 -10.73
CA ASP A 192 -13.75 16.07 -9.70
C ASP A 192 -13.47 14.80 -8.88
N ILE A 193 -14.50 14.00 -8.62
CA ILE A 193 -14.37 12.73 -7.88
C ILE A 193 -13.77 11.63 -8.78
N PHE A 194 -14.07 11.64 -10.09
CA PHE A 194 -13.42 10.75 -11.06
C PHE A 194 -11.92 11.04 -11.23
N GLU A 195 -11.53 12.32 -11.31
CA GLU A 195 -10.12 12.74 -11.35
C GLU A 195 -9.40 12.47 -10.01
N LEU A 196 -10.08 12.65 -8.88
CA LEU A 196 -9.50 12.38 -7.55
C LEU A 196 -9.29 10.88 -7.31
N LEU A 197 -10.24 10.05 -7.74
CA LEU A 197 -10.30 8.60 -7.52
C LEU A 197 -10.39 7.82 -8.85
N PRO A 198 -9.35 7.82 -9.70
CA PRO A 198 -9.39 7.17 -11.01
C PRO A 198 -9.23 5.64 -10.95
N PHE A 199 -8.93 5.07 -9.78
CA PHE A 199 -8.81 3.61 -9.60
C PHE A 199 -10.16 2.97 -9.26
N GLU A 200 -10.49 1.85 -9.91
CA GLU A 200 -11.69 1.02 -9.62
C GLU A 200 -11.56 0.20 -8.32
N ASN A 201 -11.00 0.81 -7.27
CA ASN A 201 -10.81 0.19 -5.98
C ASN A 201 -12.17 0.01 -5.28
N SER A 202 -12.45 -1.19 -4.81
CA SER A 202 -13.71 -1.56 -4.14
C SER A 202 -13.57 -1.48 -2.62
N LEU A 203 -14.63 -1.03 -1.93
CA LEU A 203 -14.64 -1.06 -0.46
C LEU A 203 -14.72 -2.50 0.06
N VAL A 204 -13.95 -2.79 1.11
CA VAL A 204 -13.85 -4.10 1.76
C VAL A 204 -13.94 -3.92 3.28
N GLN A 205 -14.86 -4.65 3.91
CA GLN A 205 -14.89 -4.85 5.35
C GLN A 205 -13.81 -5.84 5.77
N VAL A 206 -13.15 -5.57 6.89
CA VAL A 206 -12.26 -6.49 7.61
C VAL A 206 -12.44 -6.33 9.11
N GLU A 207 -12.47 -7.44 9.85
CA GLU A 207 -12.46 -7.47 11.30
C GLU A 207 -11.02 -7.58 11.81
N LEU A 208 -10.59 -6.60 12.62
CA LEU A 208 -9.26 -6.56 13.22
C LEU A 208 -9.38 -6.63 14.74
N THR A 209 -8.45 -7.32 15.41
CA THR A 209 -8.24 -7.13 16.85
C THR A 209 -7.72 -5.71 17.13
N GLY A 210 -7.93 -5.17 18.33
CA GLY A 210 -7.39 -3.86 18.71
C GLY A 210 -5.87 -3.75 18.52
N SER A 211 -5.14 -4.85 18.74
CA SER A 211 -3.70 -4.92 18.46
C SER A 211 -3.36 -4.77 16.97
N GLN A 212 -4.12 -5.42 16.07
CA GLN A 212 -3.97 -5.25 14.62
C GLN A 212 -4.39 -3.83 14.17
N LEU A 213 -5.45 -3.27 14.77
CA LEU A 213 -5.91 -1.91 14.50
C LEU A 213 -4.85 -0.87 14.91
N LEU A 214 -4.19 -1.02 16.05
CA LEU A 214 -3.08 -0.16 16.48
C LEU A 214 -1.89 -0.21 15.51
N MET A 215 -1.55 -1.40 14.97
CA MET A 215 -0.53 -1.53 13.92
C MET A 215 -0.93 -0.77 12.63
N ILE A 216 -2.22 -0.78 12.27
CA ILE A 216 -2.74 0.01 11.15
C ILE A 216 -2.68 1.51 11.43
N LEU A 217 -3.10 1.98 12.61
CA LEU A 217 -3.06 3.40 12.98
C LEU A 217 -1.62 3.95 13.02
N GLN A 218 -0.68 3.16 13.55
CA GLN A 218 0.76 3.44 13.45
C GLN A 218 1.21 3.53 11.99
N ARG A 219 0.79 2.57 11.15
CA ARG A 219 1.17 2.56 9.74
C ARG A 219 0.63 3.79 8.99
N LEU A 220 -0.65 4.12 9.13
CA LEU A 220 -1.30 5.27 8.50
C LEU A 220 -0.57 6.58 8.82
N THR A 221 -0.17 6.75 10.08
CA THR A 221 0.66 7.87 10.53
C THR A 221 1.96 7.98 9.74
N THR A 222 2.74 6.89 9.65
CA THR A 222 4.01 6.89 8.89
C THR A 222 3.82 7.06 7.38
N ALA A 223 2.67 6.64 6.85
CA ALA A 223 2.34 6.73 5.43
C ALA A 223 1.75 8.08 5.03
N ARG A 224 1.26 8.86 6.02
CA ARG A 224 0.40 10.04 5.84
C ARG A 224 -0.93 9.72 5.15
N ASP A 225 -1.38 8.48 5.27
CA ASP A 225 -2.61 7.94 4.68
C ASP A 225 -3.86 8.38 5.47
N ALA A 226 -5.02 8.42 4.81
CA ALA A 226 -6.23 9.08 5.30
C ALA A 226 -7.16 8.14 6.09
N GLU A 227 -7.78 8.66 7.16
CA GLU A 227 -8.71 7.91 8.02
C GLU A 227 -9.92 8.70 8.48
N ALA A 228 -10.96 7.97 8.90
CA ALA A 228 -12.09 8.45 9.66
C ALA A 228 -12.44 7.44 10.77
N GLY A 229 -12.71 7.94 11.98
CA GLY A 229 -13.11 7.14 13.14
C GLY A 229 -12.06 7.04 14.25
N ALA A 230 -10.87 7.63 14.08
CA ALA A 230 -9.89 7.75 15.16
C ALA A 230 -9.63 9.21 15.58
N ARG A 231 -8.90 9.36 16.69
CA ARG A 231 -8.00 10.47 16.92
C ARG A 231 -6.60 9.92 17.14
N ILE A 232 -5.67 10.29 16.27
CA ILE A 232 -4.26 9.88 16.26
C ILE A 232 -3.39 11.02 16.77
N GLN A 233 -2.59 10.76 17.80
CA GLN A 233 -1.51 11.64 18.22
C GLN A 233 -0.20 11.21 17.57
N PHE A 234 0.52 12.17 17.00
CA PHE A 234 1.82 11.94 16.35
C PHE A 234 2.80 13.08 16.66
N LYS A 235 4.09 12.87 16.42
CA LYS A 235 5.14 13.90 16.44
C LYS A 235 5.95 13.87 15.16
N TRP A 236 6.68 14.94 14.88
CA TRP A 236 7.79 14.90 13.93
C TRP A 236 9.06 14.42 14.63
N ASN A 237 9.84 13.59 13.94
CA ASN A 237 11.21 13.28 14.34
C ASN A 237 12.23 14.14 13.59
N GLU A 238 13.50 14.02 13.96
CA GLU A 238 14.64 14.74 13.37
C GLU A 238 14.80 14.55 11.85
N GLN A 239 14.12 13.55 11.27
CA GLN A 239 14.13 13.21 9.84
C GLN A 239 12.85 13.69 9.12
N ASN A 240 12.03 14.54 9.76
CA ASN A 240 10.73 15.02 9.27
C ASN A 240 9.73 13.90 8.92
N ARG A 241 9.84 12.77 9.62
CA ARG A 241 8.90 11.65 9.53
C ARG A 241 7.89 11.74 10.67
N ALA A 242 6.63 11.42 10.36
CA ALA A 242 5.57 11.39 11.36
C ALA A 242 5.66 10.08 12.17
N GLU A 243 5.90 10.20 13.46
CA GLU A 243 5.94 9.07 14.40
C GLU A 243 4.66 9.04 15.23
N PHE A 244 3.99 7.88 15.23
CA PHE A 244 2.82 7.59 16.05
C PHE A 244 3.16 7.63 17.55
N ILE A 245 2.27 8.20 18.35
CA ILE A 245 2.36 8.23 19.82
C ILE A 245 1.23 7.40 20.43
N SER A 246 -0.01 7.73 20.08
CA SER A 246 -1.21 7.07 20.60
C SER A 246 -2.37 7.24 19.63
N ALA A 247 -3.42 6.45 19.80
CA ALA A 247 -4.71 6.72 19.16
C ALA A 247 -5.88 6.18 19.98
N LYS A 248 -7.02 6.85 19.83
CA LYS A 248 -8.33 6.46 20.37
C LYS A 248 -9.33 6.37 19.24
N LEU A 249 -10.38 5.58 19.40
CA LEU A 249 -11.51 5.59 18.47
C LEU A 249 -12.50 6.69 18.85
N VAL A 250 -13.06 7.37 17.86
CA VAL A 250 -13.98 8.50 17.99
C VAL A 250 -15.34 8.08 17.44
N ASP A 251 -16.40 8.22 18.25
CA ASP A 251 -17.75 7.88 17.82
C ASP A 251 -18.51 9.06 17.16
N ALA A 252 -19.75 8.81 16.73
CA ALA A 252 -20.58 9.80 16.05
C ALA A 252 -20.99 11.01 16.92
N SER A 253 -20.80 10.94 18.24
CA SER A 253 -20.96 12.07 19.17
C SER A 253 -19.65 12.81 19.46
N GLY A 254 -18.53 12.36 18.90
CA GLY A 254 -17.19 12.88 19.16
C GLY A 254 -16.54 12.30 20.42
N GLN A 255 -17.15 11.29 21.08
CA GLN A 255 -16.56 10.68 22.27
C GLN A 255 -15.39 9.75 21.92
N GLU A 256 -14.27 9.98 22.59
CA GLU A 256 -13.05 9.18 22.49
C GLU A 256 -13.11 7.94 23.39
N ARG A 257 -12.69 6.80 22.85
CA ARG A 257 -12.69 5.51 23.54
C ARG A 257 -11.36 4.78 23.28
N GLU A 258 -10.78 4.23 24.34
CA GLU A 258 -9.52 3.48 24.26
C GLU A 258 -9.66 2.21 23.40
N ILE A 259 -8.56 1.78 22.79
CA ILE A 259 -8.51 0.58 21.95
C ILE A 259 -8.13 -0.62 22.83
N ASP A 260 -9.10 -1.46 23.15
CA ASP A 260 -8.88 -2.77 23.79
C ASP A 260 -8.19 -3.70 22.80
N HIS A 261 -6.94 -4.04 23.11
CA HIS A 261 -6.07 -4.94 22.35
C HIS A 261 -6.72 -6.26 21.90
N ASN A 262 -7.68 -6.78 22.66
CA ASN A 262 -8.32 -8.08 22.45
C ASN A 262 -9.71 -7.97 21.81
N LYS A 263 -10.36 -6.81 21.87
CA LYS A 263 -11.65 -6.57 21.21
C LYS A 263 -11.49 -6.64 19.68
N THR A 264 -12.51 -7.17 19.00
CA THR A 264 -12.64 -7.07 17.54
C THR A 264 -13.33 -5.76 17.15
N TYR A 265 -12.82 -5.11 16.11
CA TYR A 265 -13.32 -3.87 15.53
C TYR A 265 -13.66 -4.08 14.05
N THR A 266 -14.75 -3.46 13.60
CA THR A 266 -15.17 -3.48 12.19
C THR A 266 -14.51 -2.31 11.46
N VAL A 267 -13.63 -2.65 10.52
CA VAL A 267 -12.86 -1.69 9.73
C VAL A 267 -13.26 -1.78 8.26
N VAL A 268 -13.33 -0.65 7.57
CA VAL A 268 -13.52 -0.61 6.11
C VAL A 268 -12.35 0.08 5.42
N THR A 269 -11.82 -0.55 4.38
CA THR A 269 -10.76 0.02 3.53
C THR A 269 -11.00 -0.40 2.08
N ILE A 270 -9.98 -0.29 1.22
CA ILE A 270 -10.04 -0.70 -0.19
C ILE A 270 -9.34 -2.04 -0.46
N ASP A 271 -9.85 -2.78 -1.44
CA ASP A 271 -9.33 -4.07 -1.86
C ASP A 271 -7.85 -4.05 -2.29
N TYR A 272 -7.37 -2.92 -2.84
CA TYR A 272 -5.94 -2.69 -3.12
C TYR A 272 -5.07 -2.88 -1.87
N LEU A 273 -5.50 -2.34 -0.72
CA LEU A 273 -4.73 -2.42 0.53
C LEU A 273 -4.83 -3.79 1.20
N ILE A 274 -5.94 -4.50 1.03
CA ILE A 274 -6.06 -5.92 1.40
C ILE A 274 -5.08 -6.78 0.58
N LYS A 275 -4.90 -6.47 -0.71
CA LYS A 275 -4.07 -7.25 -1.64
C LYS A 275 -2.57 -6.95 -1.54
N VAL A 276 -2.18 -5.75 -1.11
CA VAL A 276 -0.76 -5.32 -1.12
C VAL A 276 0.04 -5.95 0.03
N ALA A 277 1.20 -6.51 -0.31
CA ALA A 277 2.11 -7.10 0.66
C ALA A 277 2.96 -6.06 1.40
N GLY A 278 3.73 -6.51 2.41
CA GLY A 278 4.60 -5.64 3.21
C GLY A 278 3.79 -4.82 4.21
N ASN A 279 3.82 -3.49 4.09
CA ASN A 279 3.37 -2.57 5.13
C ASN A 279 1.88 -2.64 5.49
N TYR A 280 1.05 -3.28 4.67
CA TYR A 280 -0.39 -3.51 4.93
C TYR A 280 -0.77 -5.00 5.04
N ALA A 281 0.21 -5.92 5.02
CA ALA A 281 -0.04 -7.36 5.02
C ALA A 281 -0.85 -7.86 6.25
N ILE A 282 -0.79 -7.15 7.38
CA ILE A 282 -1.57 -7.46 8.60
C ILE A 282 -3.11 -7.45 8.36
N LEU A 283 -3.58 -6.83 7.29
CA LEU A 283 -4.98 -6.88 6.86
C LEU A 283 -5.40 -8.27 6.34
N GLN A 284 -4.44 -9.09 5.87
CA GLN A 284 -4.67 -10.46 5.40
C GLN A 284 -4.81 -11.44 6.58
N ASP A 285 -4.30 -11.08 7.76
CA ASP A 285 -4.53 -11.76 9.03
C ASP A 285 -5.85 -11.32 9.71
N GLY A 286 -6.61 -10.43 9.05
CA GLY A 286 -7.94 -9.99 9.49
C GLY A 286 -9.02 -11.04 9.26
N LYS A 287 -10.12 -10.95 10.01
CA LYS A 287 -11.28 -11.83 9.90
C LYS A 287 -12.37 -11.20 9.02
N ASN A 288 -13.36 -12.01 8.66
CA ASN A 288 -14.59 -11.57 7.98
C ASN A 288 -14.37 -10.68 6.74
N ILE A 289 -13.25 -10.88 6.01
CA ILE A 289 -12.87 -10.05 4.86
C ILE A 289 -13.92 -10.17 3.75
N LYS A 290 -14.65 -9.08 3.47
CA LYS A 290 -15.81 -9.08 2.57
C LYS A 290 -15.87 -7.82 1.69
N PRO A 291 -15.95 -7.94 0.35
CA PRO A 291 -16.22 -6.79 -0.51
C PRO A 291 -17.64 -6.27 -0.26
N LEU A 292 -17.79 -4.95 -0.22
CA LEU A 292 -19.09 -4.28 -0.06
C LEU A 292 -19.79 -3.99 -1.40
N ASN A 293 -19.17 -4.39 -2.51
CA ASN A 293 -19.66 -4.24 -3.89
C ASN A 293 -20.06 -2.80 -4.24
N ILE A 294 -19.24 -1.84 -3.80
CA ILE A 294 -19.29 -0.41 -4.10
C ILE A 294 -17.85 0.09 -4.26
N THR A 295 -17.57 0.96 -5.24
CA THR A 295 -16.23 1.54 -5.40
C THR A 295 -15.99 2.65 -4.37
N ILE A 296 -14.73 2.96 -4.09
CA ILE A 296 -14.37 4.16 -3.30
C ILE A 296 -14.91 5.45 -3.94
N ARG A 297 -14.98 5.50 -5.27
CA ARG A 297 -15.51 6.63 -6.03
C ARG A 297 -17.02 6.80 -5.82
N ASP A 298 -17.77 5.71 -5.95
CA ASP A 298 -19.22 5.70 -5.72
C ASP A 298 -19.55 6.06 -4.27
N ALA A 299 -18.81 5.52 -3.30
CA ALA A 299 -18.95 5.84 -1.88
C ALA A 299 -18.80 7.36 -1.60
N VAL A 300 -17.80 8.00 -2.19
CA VAL A 300 -17.59 9.45 -2.06
C VAL A 300 -18.65 10.24 -2.83
N MET A 301 -19.02 9.83 -4.06
CA MET A 301 -20.11 10.48 -4.81
C MET A 301 -21.46 10.39 -4.09
N ASP A 302 -21.79 9.26 -3.48
CA ASP A 302 -23.04 9.05 -2.75
C ASP A 302 -23.05 9.80 -1.42
N TYR A 303 -21.90 9.94 -0.74
CA TYR A 303 -21.75 10.85 0.39
C TYR A 303 -22.05 12.30 0.00
N VAL A 304 -21.46 12.81 -1.09
CA VAL A 304 -21.72 14.18 -1.58
C VAL A 304 -23.20 14.40 -1.90
N LYS A 305 -23.85 13.44 -2.58
CA LYS A 305 -25.30 13.47 -2.85
C LYS A 305 -26.12 13.45 -1.56
N ALA A 306 -25.74 12.65 -0.56
CA ALA A 306 -26.48 12.52 0.70
C ALA A 306 -26.40 13.78 1.56
N GLU A 307 -25.23 14.43 1.65
CA GLU A 307 -25.10 15.74 2.30
C GLU A 307 -25.94 16.80 1.59
N THR A 308 -25.84 16.86 0.25
CA THR A 308 -26.59 17.82 -0.58
C THR A 308 -28.10 17.62 -0.48
N ALA A 309 -28.59 16.37 -0.52
CA ALA A 309 -30.00 16.04 -0.34
C ALA A 309 -30.52 16.34 1.08
N ALA A 310 -29.62 16.37 2.07
CA ALA A 310 -29.92 16.80 3.44
C ALA A 310 -29.65 18.30 3.69
N GLY A 311 -29.48 19.11 2.62
CA GLY A 311 -29.32 20.56 2.69
C GLY A 311 -27.95 21.04 3.21
N ARG A 312 -26.91 20.20 3.17
CA ARG A 312 -25.56 20.51 3.66
C ARG A 312 -24.55 20.58 2.53
N HIS A 313 -23.61 21.51 2.64
CA HIS A 313 -22.42 21.59 1.80
C HIS A 313 -21.28 20.75 2.40
N ILE A 314 -20.42 20.19 1.54
CA ILE A 314 -19.18 19.55 1.97
C ILE A 314 -18.25 20.61 2.56
N GLN A 315 -17.71 20.36 3.74
CA GLN A 315 -16.81 21.28 4.45
C GLN A 315 -15.36 20.80 4.33
N ALA A 316 -14.48 21.59 3.72
CA ALA A 316 -13.05 21.32 3.69
C ALA A 316 -12.41 21.64 5.06
N ARG A 317 -12.52 20.70 6.02
CA ARG A 317 -12.15 20.93 7.42
C ARG A 317 -11.05 19.99 7.94
N LEU A 318 -10.20 20.53 8.80
CA LEU A 318 -9.41 19.75 9.75
C LEU A 318 -10.17 19.75 11.08
N ASP A 319 -10.47 18.57 11.62
CA ASP A 319 -11.24 18.36 12.86
C ASP A 319 -10.38 17.78 14.00
N GLY A 320 -9.07 17.83 13.83
CA GLY A 320 -8.10 17.32 14.80
C GLY A 320 -8.09 15.80 14.94
N ARG A 321 -8.58 15.03 13.95
CA ARG A 321 -8.40 13.57 13.93
C ARG A 321 -6.91 13.17 13.87
N PHE A 322 -6.05 14.00 13.27
CA PHE A 322 -4.60 13.98 13.49
C PHE A 322 -4.18 15.15 14.38
N VAL A 323 -3.46 14.87 15.48
CA VAL A 323 -2.94 15.87 16.43
C VAL A 323 -1.43 15.78 16.52
N GLN A 324 -0.74 16.88 16.21
CA GLN A 324 0.69 17.02 16.41
C GLN A 324 1.02 17.28 17.88
N ILE A 325 1.98 16.54 18.42
CA ILE A 325 2.56 16.72 19.76
C ILE A 325 4.02 17.12 19.59
N GLY A 326 4.42 18.22 20.23
CA GLY A 326 5.78 18.77 20.10
C GLY A 326 5.94 19.68 18.86
N PRO A 327 7.21 20.00 18.50
CA PRO A 327 7.51 21.03 17.52
C PRO A 327 7.15 20.63 16.08
N ASP A 328 7.02 21.65 15.24
CA ASP A 328 6.90 21.54 13.78
C ASP A 328 8.12 20.82 13.17
N PRO A 329 7.97 20.23 11.96
CA PRO A 329 9.08 19.59 11.29
C PRO A 329 10.12 20.64 10.90
N VAL A 330 11.41 20.29 11.03
CA VAL A 330 12.52 21.18 10.70
C VAL A 330 12.42 21.54 9.22
N LYS A 331 12.17 22.82 8.92
CA LYS A 331 12.12 23.30 7.53
C LYS A 331 13.49 23.11 6.89
N THR A 332 13.63 22.06 6.08
CA THR A 332 14.78 21.93 5.18
C THR A 332 14.71 23.09 4.21
N GLU A 333 15.65 24.02 4.30
CA GLU A 333 15.76 25.10 3.31
C GLU A 333 16.00 24.47 1.95
N THR A 334 15.03 24.63 1.04
CA THR A 334 15.24 24.33 -0.38
C THR A 334 16.28 25.31 -0.88
N GLN A 335 17.51 24.83 -1.09
CA GLN A 335 18.53 25.61 -1.79
C GLN A 335 18.01 25.94 -3.21
N PRO A 336 18.30 27.17 -3.70
CA PRO A 336 17.64 27.75 -4.87
C PRO A 336 18.01 27.09 -6.21
#